data_AF-A0A015K151-F1
#
_entry.id   AF-A0A015K151-F1
#
_cell.length_a   1.000
_cell.length_b   1.000
_cell.length_c   1.000
_cell.angle_alpha   90.00
_cell.angle_beta   90.00
_cell.angle_gamma   90.00
#
_symmetry.space_group_name_H-M   'P 1'
#
loop_
_entity.id
_entity.type
_entity.pdbx_description
1 polymer ?
#
loop_
_entity_poly.entity_id
_entity_poly.type
_entity_poly.pdbx_seq_one_letter_code
_entity_poly.pdbx_strand_id
1 'polypeptide(L)'
;MKKKHNNHTIFPSIGSTGNSANCIPNGMNVFVTPSSPSAEFEEEKRKFAVEEGDHITSLNVFNAFVTRGKKSARWCHQRYLNFRALSRALSIREQLKKYLVRFDVPIESCGNDTVKIRKCLVSGYFAHAAKMQSDGSFRSVRDNVELHVHPSSILFTRNAPWVIFHEVVSTTKAFMRELTIIDPAWLTELAPHFYEIRKTSLPAH
;
A
#
# COMPACT_ATOMS: atom_id res chain seq x y z
N MET A 1 -25.99 -39.74 -35.81
CA MET A 1 -25.87 -38.29 -36.16
C MET A 1 -26.20 -37.44 -34.93
N LYS A 2 -25.55 -36.27 -34.75
CA LYS A 2 -25.87 -35.12 -33.84
C LYS A 2 -26.17 -35.47 -32.35
N LYS A 3 -25.26 -35.27 -31.38
CA LYS A 3 -24.79 -34.00 -30.71
C LYS A 3 -25.87 -33.12 -30.06
N LYS A 4 -25.83 -33.01 -28.72
CA LYS A 4 -25.54 -31.82 -27.85
C LYS A 4 -25.62 -32.29 -26.37
N HIS A 5 -24.63 -32.09 -25.49
CA HIS A 5 -24.20 -30.85 -24.81
C HIS A 5 -25.35 -30.14 -24.08
N ASN A 6 -25.26 -29.60 -22.85
CA ASN A 6 -24.23 -29.51 -21.79
C ASN A 6 -24.99 -29.17 -20.48
N ASN A 7 -24.49 -29.16 -19.23
CA ASN A 7 -23.14 -29.16 -18.61
C ASN A 7 -23.20 -29.94 -17.27
N HIS A 8 -22.05 -30.25 -16.64
CA HIS A 8 -21.95 -30.47 -15.19
C HIS A 8 -20.90 -29.53 -14.58
N THR A 9 -21.27 -28.73 -13.58
CA THR A 9 -20.32 -28.02 -12.72
C THR A 9 -19.79 -28.98 -11.66
N ILE A 10 -18.53 -29.40 -11.81
CA ILE A 10 -17.82 -30.20 -10.80
C ILE A 10 -16.84 -29.28 -10.06
N PHE A 11 -17.14 -28.98 -8.80
CA PHE A 11 -16.11 -28.56 -7.84
C PHE A 11 -15.36 -29.81 -7.36
N PRO A 12 -14.03 -29.89 -7.49
CA PRO A 12 -13.25 -30.85 -6.74
C PRO A 12 -13.09 -30.36 -5.31
N SER A 13 -13.64 -31.09 -4.35
CA SER A 13 -13.18 -31.03 -2.96
C SER A 13 -11.71 -31.48 -2.91
N ILE A 14 -10.84 -30.69 -2.28
CA ILE A 14 -9.46 -31.10 -1.98
C ILE A 14 -9.34 -31.25 -0.46
N GLY A 15 -8.81 -32.40 -0.04
CA GLY A 15 -8.89 -32.86 1.34
C GLY A 15 -7.99 -32.12 2.33
N SER A 16 -8.39 -32.21 3.60
CA SER A 16 -7.61 -31.79 4.76
C SER A 16 -6.50 -32.81 5.06
N THR A 17 -5.24 -32.42 4.91
CA THR A 17 -4.12 -32.91 5.73
C THR A 17 -3.05 -31.81 5.89
N GLY A 18 -2.59 -31.60 7.13
CA GLY A 18 -1.41 -30.77 7.44
C GLY A 18 -1.73 -29.34 7.91
N ASN A 19 -1.28 -29.02 9.14
CA ASN A 19 -1.39 -27.70 9.76
C ASN A 19 -0.95 -26.58 8.82
N SER A 20 -1.92 -25.82 8.31
CA SER A 20 -1.69 -24.57 7.58
C SER A 20 -2.54 -23.49 8.25
N ALA A 21 -1.88 -22.48 8.79
CA ALA A 21 -2.56 -21.33 9.38
C ALA A 21 -3.44 -20.68 8.30
N ASN A 22 -4.73 -20.49 8.60
CA ASN A 22 -5.70 -19.92 7.66
C ASN A 22 -5.39 -18.43 7.40
N CYS A 23 -4.48 -18.18 6.47
CA CYS A 23 -4.15 -16.85 6.01
C CYS A 23 -5.05 -16.54 4.81
N ILE A 24 -6.11 -15.76 4.99
CA ILE A 24 -6.95 -15.31 3.86
C ILE A 24 -6.12 -14.30 3.06
N PRO A 25 -5.76 -14.56 1.79
CA PRO A 25 -5.03 -13.60 1.00
C PRO A 25 -5.97 -12.49 0.55
N ASN A 26 -6.02 -11.40 1.32
CA ASN A 26 -6.53 -10.11 0.82
C ASN A 26 -5.74 -9.79 -0.46
N GLY A 27 -6.41 -9.86 -1.62
CA GLY A 27 -5.78 -10.12 -2.93
C GLY A 27 -4.78 -9.08 -3.46
N MET A 28 -4.59 -7.99 -2.70
CA MET A 28 -3.72 -6.84 -2.97
C MET A 28 -2.62 -6.63 -1.91
N ASN A 29 -2.73 -7.21 -0.70
CA ASN A 29 -1.72 -6.99 0.34
C ASN A 29 -0.43 -7.75 0.03
N VAL A 30 0.70 -7.07 0.18
CA VAL A 30 2.06 -7.60 -0.02
C VAL A 30 2.43 -8.62 1.06
N PHE A 31 1.94 -8.43 2.29
CA PHE A 31 2.09 -9.36 3.40
C PHE A 31 0.89 -10.32 3.51
N VAL A 32 1.19 -11.56 3.88
CA VAL A 32 0.23 -12.62 4.20
C VAL A 32 0.14 -12.71 5.72
N THR A 33 -0.77 -11.95 6.30
CA THR A 33 -0.98 -11.95 7.75
C THR A 33 -1.56 -13.31 8.19
N PRO A 34 -0.92 -14.03 9.13
CA PRO A 34 -1.48 -15.25 9.69
C PRO A 34 -2.69 -14.95 10.57
N SER A 35 -3.59 -15.94 10.74
CA SER A 35 -4.79 -15.84 11.57
C SER A 35 -4.51 -15.42 13.02
N SER A 36 -3.32 -15.75 13.52
CA SER A 36 -2.75 -15.26 14.77
C SER A 36 -1.36 -14.68 14.48
N PRO A 37 -1.16 -13.34 14.54
CA PRO A 37 0.16 -12.72 14.37
C PRO A 37 1.18 -13.29 15.37
N SER A 38 2.23 -13.92 14.86
CA SER A 38 3.35 -14.42 15.67
C SER A 38 4.44 -13.35 15.81
N ALA A 39 5.29 -13.48 16.83
CA ALA A 39 6.47 -12.62 16.96
C ALA A 39 7.41 -12.73 15.74
N GLU A 40 7.50 -13.93 15.14
CA GLU A 40 8.25 -14.21 13.90
C GLU A 40 7.69 -13.43 12.70
N PHE A 41 6.35 -13.37 12.55
CA PHE A 41 5.71 -12.58 11.48
C PHE A 41 6.05 -11.09 11.61
N GLU A 42 5.94 -10.53 12.81
CA GLU A 42 6.27 -9.12 13.05
C GLU A 42 7.77 -8.84 12.90
N GLU A 43 8.65 -9.81 13.18
CA GLU A 43 10.08 -9.68 12.92
C GLU A 43 10.40 -9.67 11.41
N GLU A 44 9.83 -10.59 10.62
CA GLU A 44 10.00 -10.58 9.16
C GLU A 44 9.37 -9.34 8.51
N LYS A 45 8.20 -8.90 8.96
CA LYS A 45 7.59 -7.63 8.51
C LYS A 45 8.50 -6.43 8.79
N ARG A 46 9.11 -6.37 9.98
CA ARG A 46 10.02 -5.29 10.40
C ARG A 46 11.29 -5.21 9.55
N LYS A 47 11.76 -6.32 8.96
CA LYS A 47 12.94 -6.34 8.04
C LYS A 47 12.71 -5.57 6.73
N PHE A 48 11.45 -5.23 6.41
CA PHE A 48 11.08 -4.43 5.24
C PHE A 48 10.47 -3.07 5.59
N ALA A 49 10.01 -2.87 6.83
CA ALA A 49 9.30 -1.68 7.26
C ALA A 49 10.16 -0.42 7.12
N VAL A 50 9.57 0.61 6.52
CA VAL A 50 10.18 1.92 6.26
C VAL A 50 9.38 2.97 7.00
N GLU A 51 10.03 3.84 7.78
CA GLU A 51 9.33 4.77 8.67
C GLU A 51 8.43 5.77 7.93
N GLU A 52 8.77 6.12 6.70
CA GLU A 52 7.98 7.00 5.86
C GLU A 52 6.65 6.40 5.37
N GLY A 53 6.45 5.08 5.43
CA GLY A 53 5.14 4.48 5.19
C GLY A 53 5.09 3.13 4.47
N ASP A 54 3.84 2.68 4.26
CA ASP A 54 3.50 1.40 3.64
C ASP A 54 3.90 1.36 2.14
N HIS A 55 3.74 2.44 1.37
CA HIS A 55 4.14 2.46 -0.04
C HIS A 55 5.65 2.21 -0.24
N ILE A 56 6.51 2.82 0.59
CA ILE A 56 7.96 2.62 0.52
C ILE A 56 8.34 1.24 1.10
N THR A 57 7.63 0.77 2.13
CA THR A 57 7.74 -0.62 2.62
C THR A 57 7.44 -1.64 1.51
N SER A 58 6.35 -1.45 0.77
CA SER A 58 5.96 -2.29 -0.38
C SER A 58 6.98 -2.25 -1.51
N LEU A 59 7.58 -1.08 -1.80
CA LEU A 59 8.70 -0.96 -2.74
C LEU A 59 9.94 -1.75 -2.26
N ASN A 60 10.27 -1.68 -0.97
CA ASN A 60 11.38 -2.45 -0.38
C ASN A 60 11.15 -3.95 -0.47
N VAL A 61 9.93 -4.44 -0.19
CA VAL A 61 9.59 -5.86 -0.39
C VAL A 61 9.73 -6.24 -1.87
N PHE A 62 9.21 -5.44 -2.79
CA PHE A 62 9.30 -5.73 -4.24
C PHE A 62 10.75 -5.80 -4.72
N ASN A 63 11.59 -4.83 -4.33
CA ASN A 63 13.01 -4.81 -4.65
C ASN A 63 13.74 -6.02 -4.07
N ALA A 64 13.46 -6.39 -2.82
CA ALA A 64 14.03 -7.57 -2.19
C ALA A 64 13.58 -8.88 -2.86
N PHE A 65 12.30 -8.99 -3.26
CA PHE A 65 11.76 -10.14 -4.00
C PHE A 65 12.47 -10.36 -5.35
N VAL A 66 12.70 -9.28 -6.10
CA VAL A 66 13.37 -9.35 -7.40
C VAL A 66 14.87 -9.66 -7.24
N THR A 67 15.55 -9.03 -6.28
CA THR A 67 17.01 -9.12 -6.12
C THR A 67 17.45 -10.30 -5.25
N ARG A 68 17.15 -10.26 -3.94
CA ARG A 68 17.56 -11.25 -2.94
C ARG A 68 16.75 -12.53 -3.06
N GLY A 69 15.44 -12.39 -3.26
CA GLY A 69 14.49 -13.48 -3.38
C GLY A 69 14.49 -14.17 -4.76
N LYS A 70 15.15 -13.58 -5.76
CA LYS A 70 15.26 -14.10 -7.14
C LYS A 70 13.91 -14.57 -7.71
N LYS A 71 12.83 -13.84 -7.41
CA LYS A 71 11.44 -14.13 -7.81
C LYS A 71 10.91 -15.48 -7.26
N SER A 72 11.43 -16.01 -6.15
CA SER A 72 11.09 -17.34 -5.61
C SER A 72 9.85 -17.35 -4.72
N ALA A 73 8.93 -18.28 -5.00
CA ALA A 73 7.76 -18.55 -4.15
C ALA A 73 8.14 -19.07 -2.76
N ARG A 74 9.18 -19.91 -2.66
CA ARG A 74 9.70 -20.41 -1.37
C ARG A 74 10.25 -19.28 -0.51
N TRP A 75 10.96 -18.33 -1.12
CA TRP A 75 11.49 -17.16 -0.42
C TRP A 75 10.37 -16.24 0.10
N CYS A 76 9.28 -16.10 -0.66
CA CYS A 76 8.09 -15.37 -0.22
C CYS A 76 7.40 -16.05 0.97
N HIS A 77 7.19 -17.38 0.89
CA HIS A 77 6.56 -18.14 1.96
C HIS A 77 7.33 -18.04 3.27
N GLN A 78 8.66 -18.13 3.23
CA GLN A 78 9.55 -17.99 4.39
C GLN A 78 9.51 -16.59 5.05
N ARG A 79 8.84 -15.61 4.44
CA ARG A 79 8.82 -14.21 4.88
C ARG A 79 7.41 -13.64 4.96
N TYR A 80 6.40 -14.50 4.93
CA TYR A 80 4.99 -14.13 4.94
C TYR A 80 4.63 -13.13 3.82
N LEU A 81 5.16 -13.35 2.62
CA LEU A 81 4.94 -12.47 1.46
C LEU A 81 4.01 -13.10 0.42
N ASN A 82 3.17 -12.28 -0.19
CA ASN A 82 2.18 -12.69 -1.17
C ASN A 82 2.83 -12.88 -2.56
N PHE A 83 3.34 -14.08 -2.83
CA PHE A 83 3.97 -14.43 -4.11
C PHE A 83 3.09 -14.12 -5.33
N ARG A 84 1.76 -14.30 -5.24
CA ARG A 84 0.83 -14.02 -6.34
C ARG A 84 0.74 -12.53 -6.62
N ALA A 85 0.63 -11.69 -5.58
CA ALA A 85 0.63 -10.24 -5.73
C ALA A 85 1.97 -9.72 -6.28
N LEU A 86 3.11 -10.18 -5.74
CA LEU A 86 4.45 -9.77 -6.18
C LEU A 86 4.74 -10.18 -7.63
N SER A 87 4.34 -11.39 -8.04
CA SER A 87 4.48 -11.85 -9.44
C SER A 87 3.60 -11.04 -10.40
N ARG A 88 2.39 -10.67 -9.98
CA ARG A 88 1.50 -9.78 -10.76
C ARG A 88 2.10 -8.38 -10.88
N ALA A 89 2.59 -7.80 -9.79
CA ALA A 89 3.24 -6.48 -9.78
C ALA A 89 4.47 -6.44 -10.70
N LEU A 90 5.25 -7.53 -10.74
CA LEU A 90 6.39 -7.66 -11.66
C LEU A 90 5.93 -7.64 -13.13
N SER A 91 4.90 -8.42 -13.48
CA SER A 91 4.35 -8.45 -14.84
C SER A 91 3.80 -7.07 -15.27
N ILE A 92 3.07 -6.38 -14.38
CA ILE A 92 2.57 -5.01 -14.62
C ILE A 92 3.75 -4.04 -14.82
N ARG A 93 4.78 -4.10 -13.99
CA ARG A 93 5.99 -3.26 -14.14
C ARG A 93 6.72 -3.53 -15.46
N GLU A 94 6.82 -4.78 -15.89
CA GLU A 94 7.42 -5.14 -17.18
C GLU A 94 6.57 -4.66 -18.38
N GLN A 95 5.24 -4.60 -18.25
CA GLN A 95 4.35 -3.99 -19.24
C GLN A 95 4.47 -2.46 -19.27
N LEU A 96 4.42 -1.79 -18.11
CA LEU A 96 4.58 -0.34 -18.00
C LEU A 96 5.95 0.11 -18.56
N LYS A 97 7.02 -0.63 -18.27
CA LYS A 97 8.36 -0.35 -18.84
C LYS A 97 8.35 -0.35 -20.38
N LYS A 98 7.60 -1.25 -21.02
CA LYS A 98 7.48 -1.28 -22.50
C LYS A 98 6.77 -0.04 -23.03
N TYR A 99 5.77 0.47 -22.32
CA TYR A 99 5.09 1.72 -22.69
C TYR A 99 6.00 2.94 -22.52
N LEU A 100 6.75 3.04 -21.41
CA LEU A 100 7.70 4.14 -21.20
C LEU A 100 8.72 4.22 -22.34
N VAL A 101 9.33 3.09 -22.72
CA VAL A 101 10.25 3.02 -23.88
C VAL A 101 9.55 3.36 -25.19
N ARG A 102 8.31 2.90 -25.41
CA ARG A 102 7.56 3.16 -26.65
C ARG A 102 7.18 4.63 -26.83
N PHE A 103 6.96 5.36 -25.73
CA PHE A 103 6.56 6.77 -25.73
C PHE A 103 7.73 7.71 -25.39
N ASP A 104 8.97 7.22 -25.44
CA ASP A 104 10.21 7.95 -25.16
C ASP A 104 10.22 8.68 -23.80
N VAL A 105 9.58 8.07 -22.79
CA VAL A 105 9.57 8.57 -21.42
C VAL A 105 10.82 8.04 -20.70
N PRO A 106 11.70 8.92 -20.19
CA PRO A 106 12.96 8.49 -19.57
C PRO A 106 12.70 7.65 -18.31
N ILE A 107 13.45 6.56 -18.17
CA ILE A 107 13.35 5.66 -17.02
C ILE A 107 14.48 6.00 -16.04
N GLU A 108 14.18 6.91 -15.13
CA GLU A 108 15.12 7.37 -14.12
C GLU A 108 14.92 6.65 -12.77
N SER A 109 15.91 6.77 -11.90
CA SER A 109 15.85 6.28 -10.51
C SER A 109 16.33 7.37 -9.57
N CYS A 110 15.55 7.65 -8.53
CA CYS A 110 15.95 8.53 -7.44
C CYS A 110 16.81 7.82 -6.37
N GLY A 111 17.18 6.55 -6.57
CA GLY A 111 17.94 5.76 -5.62
C GLY A 111 17.19 5.60 -4.29
N ASN A 112 17.80 6.05 -3.20
CA ASN A 112 17.21 5.97 -1.84
C ASN A 112 16.51 7.28 -1.42
N ASP A 113 16.34 8.25 -2.31
CA ASP A 113 15.65 9.51 -2.03
C ASP A 113 14.13 9.29 -1.88
N THR A 114 13.69 9.03 -0.65
CA THR A 114 12.27 8.82 -0.32
C THR A 114 11.44 10.08 -0.45
N VAL A 115 12.04 11.28 -0.47
CA VAL A 115 11.31 12.54 -0.65
C VAL A 115 10.78 12.63 -2.08
N LYS A 116 11.59 12.32 -3.10
CA LYS A 116 11.12 12.27 -4.50
C LYS A 116 10.00 11.26 -4.72
N ILE A 117 10.11 10.06 -4.12
CA ILE A 117 9.06 9.04 -4.19
C ILE A 117 7.77 9.56 -3.56
N ARG A 118 7.85 10.18 -2.37
CA ARG A 118 6.68 10.74 -1.68
C ARG A 118 6.05 11.91 -2.41
N LYS A 119 6.83 12.81 -2.99
CA LYS A 119 6.32 13.88 -3.87
C LYS A 119 5.58 13.31 -5.08
N CYS A 120 6.14 12.28 -5.73
CA CYS A 120 5.46 11.58 -6.81
C CYS A 120 4.12 10.96 -6.36
N LEU A 121 4.08 10.31 -5.19
CA LEU A 121 2.83 9.81 -4.61
C LEU A 121 1.84 10.95 -4.31
N VAL A 122 2.28 12.09 -3.76
CA VAL A 122 1.43 13.26 -3.53
C VAL A 122 0.83 13.78 -4.82
N SER A 123 1.59 13.88 -5.92
CA SER A 123 1.05 14.35 -7.21
C SER A 123 -0.04 13.43 -7.79
N GLY A 124 -0.08 12.15 -7.41
CA GLY A 124 -1.15 11.21 -7.79
C GLY A 124 -2.30 11.10 -6.77
N TYR A 125 -2.00 11.23 -5.47
CA TYR A 125 -2.92 11.00 -4.35
C TYR A 125 -3.24 12.29 -3.56
N PHE A 126 -3.05 13.48 -4.13
CA PHE A 126 -3.23 14.76 -3.44
C PHE A 126 -4.60 14.86 -2.76
N ALA A 127 -5.69 14.45 -3.43
CA ALA A 127 -7.03 14.45 -2.88
C ALA A 127 -7.27 13.43 -1.73
N HIS A 128 -6.34 12.50 -1.50
CA HIS A 128 -6.35 11.48 -0.44
C HIS A 128 -5.36 11.84 0.69
N ALA A 129 -5.29 13.12 1.07
CA ALA A 129 -4.54 13.57 2.23
C ALA A 129 -5.38 13.54 3.51
N ALA A 130 -4.75 13.25 4.65
CA ALA A 130 -5.33 13.34 5.98
C ALA A 130 -4.34 13.90 7.01
N LYS A 131 -4.89 14.59 8.02
CA LYS A 131 -4.13 15.19 9.14
C LYS A 131 -4.50 14.51 10.46
N MET A 132 -3.49 14.15 11.25
CA MET A 132 -3.70 13.59 12.59
C MET A 132 -4.26 14.66 13.55
N GLN A 133 -5.19 14.25 14.40
CA GLN A 133 -5.83 15.06 15.44
C GLN A 133 -5.22 14.75 16.81
N SER A 134 -5.55 15.56 17.82
CA SER A 134 -5.01 15.42 19.20
C SER A 134 -5.48 14.15 19.92
N ASP A 135 -6.57 13.53 19.48
CA ASP A 135 -7.09 12.25 19.99
C ASP A 135 -6.51 11.01 19.27
N GLY A 136 -5.61 11.22 18.31
CA GLY A 136 -5.03 10.15 17.48
C GLY A 136 -5.92 9.71 16.31
N SER A 137 -7.12 10.27 16.16
CA SER A 137 -7.89 10.15 14.92
C SER A 137 -7.23 10.94 13.78
N PHE A 138 -7.69 10.73 12.55
CA PHE A 138 -7.31 11.53 11.40
C PHE A 138 -8.54 12.22 10.81
N ARG A 139 -8.35 13.36 10.16
CA ARG A 139 -9.39 14.01 9.36
C ARG A 139 -8.92 14.19 7.93
N SER A 140 -9.76 13.82 6.97
CA SER A 140 -9.48 14.04 5.55
C SER A 140 -9.41 15.54 5.26
N VAL A 141 -8.43 15.97 4.46
CA VAL A 141 -8.24 17.41 4.21
C VAL A 141 -9.33 17.97 3.29
N ARG A 142 -9.86 17.14 2.38
CA ARG A 142 -10.94 17.52 1.45
C ARG A 142 -12.29 17.65 2.12
N ASP A 143 -12.72 16.61 2.84
CA ASP A 143 -14.12 16.45 3.29
C ASP A 143 -14.28 16.62 4.81
N ASN A 144 -13.19 16.82 5.57
CA ASN A 144 -13.17 16.84 7.04
C ASN A 144 -13.79 15.58 7.69
N VAL A 145 -13.74 14.45 7.00
CA VAL A 145 -14.28 13.16 7.45
C VAL A 145 -13.29 12.52 8.43
N GLU A 146 -13.81 11.97 9.52
CA GLU A 146 -13.03 11.22 10.50
C GLU A 146 -12.56 9.87 9.93
N LEU A 147 -11.27 9.60 10.06
CA LEU A 147 -10.56 8.45 9.52
C LEU A 147 -9.65 7.85 10.58
N HIS A 148 -9.38 6.56 10.47
CA HIS A 148 -8.50 5.81 11.37
C HIS A 148 -7.41 5.10 10.56
N VAL A 149 -6.22 4.89 11.13
CA VAL A 149 -5.20 4.05 10.48
C VAL A 149 -5.62 2.58 10.56
N HIS A 150 -5.58 1.85 9.45
CA HIS A 150 -5.90 0.41 9.47
C HIS A 150 -4.82 -0.38 10.24
N PRO A 151 -5.18 -1.34 11.13
CA PRO A 151 -4.21 -2.08 11.96
C PRO A 151 -3.11 -2.84 11.22
N SER A 152 -3.25 -3.09 9.92
CA SER A 152 -2.19 -3.72 9.12
C SER A 152 -1.02 -2.78 8.78
N SER A 153 -1.24 -1.46 8.78
CA SER A 153 -0.25 -0.45 8.41
C SER A 153 0.93 -0.43 9.37
N ILE A 154 2.13 -0.16 8.86
CA ILE A 154 3.32 0.08 9.69
C ILE A 154 3.22 1.39 10.50
N LEU A 155 2.30 2.28 10.13
CA LEU A 155 2.03 3.56 10.80
C LEU A 155 0.97 3.47 11.90
N PHE A 156 0.32 2.31 12.12
CA PHE A 156 -0.78 2.17 13.09
C PHE A 156 -0.43 2.61 14.53
N THR A 157 0.83 2.45 14.94
CA THR A 157 1.34 2.82 16.27
C THR A 157 2.34 3.98 16.24
N ARG A 158 2.45 4.71 15.12
CA ARG A 158 3.45 5.79 14.93
C ARG A 158 2.79 7.16 14.86
N ASN A 159 3.50 8.17 15.38
CA ASN A 159 3.12 9.56 15.16
C ASN A 159 3.37 9.95 13.70
N ALA A 160 2.31 10.18 12.94
CA ALA A 160 2.34 10.52 11.52
C ALA A 160 1.43 11.74 11.29
N PRO A 161 1.91 12.98 11.52
CA PRO A 161 1.05 14.16 11.63
C PRO A 161 0.29 14.49 10.34
N TRP A 162 0.89 14.17 9.20
CA TRP A 162 0.31 14.34 7.87
C TRP A 162 0.62 13.11 7.01
N VAL A 163 -0.41 12.59 6.35
CA VAL A 163 -0.32 11.39 5.52
C VAL A 163 -1.11 11.55 4.23
N ILE A 164 -0.69 10.82 3.20
CA ILE A 164 -1.58 10.37 2.12
C ILE A 164 -1.94 8.90 2.35
N PHE A 165 -3.08 8.48 1.79
CA PHE A 165 -3.55 7.09 1.81
C PHE A 165 -3.97 6.63 0.41
N HIS A 166 -3.88 5.33 0.14
CA HIS A 166 -4.34 4.78 -1.14
C HIS A 166 -5.87 4.75 -1.21
N GLU A 167 -6.51 4.22 -0.17
CA GLU A 167 -7.95 3.95 -0.12
C GLU A 167 -8.50 4.03 1.31
N VAL A 168 -9.83 4.08 1.43
CA VAL A 168 -10.56 3.97 2.70
C VAL A 168 -11.48 2.75 2.64
N VAL A 169 -11.43 1.92 3.68
CA VAL A 169 -12.31 0.78 3.89
C VAL A 169 -13.28 1.13 5.01
N SER A 170 -14.58 1.12 4.71
CA SER A 170 -15.61 1.25 5.74
C SER A 170 -15.98 -0.12 6.29
N THR A 171 -15.82 -0.30 7.61
CA THR A 171 -16.38 -1.44 8.36
C THR A 171 -17.25 -0.90 9.50
N THR A 172 -16.82 -1.02 10.75
CA THR A 172 -17.39 -0.32 11.90
C THR A 172 -16.92 1.12 12.01
N LYS A 173 -15.75 1.42 11.43
CA LYS A 173 -15.15 2.75 11.26
C LYS A 173 -14.58 2.87 9.85
N ALA A 174 -14.28 4.09 9.42
CA ALA A 174 -13.55 4.36 8.18
C ALA A 174 -12.04 4.22 8.40
N PHE A 175 -11.42 3.22 7.80
CA PHE A 175 -10.00 2.90 7.95
C PHE A 175 -9.22 3.18 6.66
N MET A 176 -8.18 4.01 6.75
CA MET A 176 -7.21 4.26 5.66
C MET A 176 -6.29 3.04 5.49
N ARG A 177 -6.01 2.65 4.24
CA ARG A 177 -4.98 1.64 3.89
C ARG A 177 -3.86 2.24 3.04
N GLU A 178 -2.69 1.61 3.10
CA GLU A 178 -1.43 2.00 2.47
C GLU A 178 -1.11 3.49 2.69
N LEU A 179 -0.63 3.81 3.89
CA LEU A 179 -0.38 5.18 4.31
C LEU A 179 1.07 5.61 4.03
N THR A 180 1.31 6.90 3.85
CA THR A 180 2.66 7.46 3.70
C THR A 180 2.75 8.87 4.25
N ILE A 181 3.76 9.13 5.09
CA ILE A 181 4.02 10.40 5.75
C ILE A 181 4.49 11.43 4.73
N ILE A 182 3.85 12.60 4.71
CA ILE A 182 4.16 13.70 3.80
C ILE A 182 4.42 15.01 4.54
N ASP A 183 5.12 15.93 3.89
CA ASP A 183 5.09 17.33 4.28
C ASP A 183 3.81 17.98 3.71
N PRO A 184 2.98 18.67 4.52
CA PRO A 184 1.82 19.38 4.01
C PRO A 184 2.15 20.44 2.95
N ALA A 185 3.35 21.03 2.95
CA ALA A 185 3.76 22.00 1.92
C ALA A 185 3.75 21.39 0.51
N TRP A 186 3.98 20.08 0.38
CA TRP A 186 3.96 19.39 -0.91
C TRP A 186 2.55 19.34 -1.52
N LEU A 187 1.49 19.40 -0.71
CA LEU A 187 0.11 19.45 -1.20
C LEU A 187 -0.14 20.75 -1.99
N THR A 188 0.31 21.89 -1.46
CA THR A 188 0.20 23.20 -2.13
C THR A 188 1.24 23.39 -3.24
N GLU A 189 2.42 22.76 -3.14
CA GLU A 189 3.44 22.77 -4.19
C GLU A 189 2.98 21.99 -5.43
N LEU A 190 2.41 20.80 -5.25
CA LEU A 190 2.15 19.84 -6.34
C LEU A 190 0.69 19.82 -6.81
N ALA A 191 -0.26 20.29 -5.99
CA ALA A 191 -1.67 20.43 -6.36
C ALA A 191 -2.23 21.82 -5.98
N PRO A 192 -1.63 22.93 -6.46
CA PRO A 192 -2.10 24.31 -6.17
C PRO A 192 -3.50 24.61 -6.72
N HIS A 193 -3.98 23.81 -7.68
CA HIS A 193 -5.35 23.89 -8.21
C HIS A 193 -6.40 23.29 -7.26
N PHE A 194 -5.97 22.58 -6.21
CA PHE A 194 -6.81 21.89 -5.24
C PHE A 194 -6.60 22.41 -3.81
N TYR A 195 -5.38 22.85 -3.48
CA TYR A 195 -5.01 23.33 -2.15
C TYR A 195 -4.61 24.80 -2.12
N GLU A 196 -5.26 25.55 -1.23
CA GLU A 196 -4.95 26.95 -0.93
C GLU A 196 -4.59 27.12 0.55
N ILE A 197 -3.55 27.92 0.84
CA ILE A 197 -3.18 28.29 2.20
C ILE A 197 -4.08 29.43 2.67
N ARG A 198 -5.07 29.12 3.52
CA ARG A 198 -5.84 30.15 4.23
C ARG A 198 -4.91 30.91 5.19
N LYS A 199 -4.54 32.14 4.82
CA LYS A 199 -3.88 33.08 5.73
C LYS A 199 -4.90 33.56 6.76
N THR A 200 -4.88 32.98 7.95
CA THR A 200 -5.63 33.54 9.09
C THR A 200 -5.01 34.88 9.45
N SER A 201 -5.63 35.98 9.03
CA SER A 201 -5.33 37.30 9.59
C SER A 201 -5.62 37.26 11.08
N LEU A 202 -4.59 37.49 11.90
CA LEU A 202 -4.79 37.78 13.32
C LEU A 202 -5.77 38.95 13.44
N PRO A 203 -6.76 38.91 14.36
CA PRO A 203 -7.61 40.06 14.59
C PRO A 203 -6.71 41.23 15.03
N ALA A 204 -6.88 42.38 14.39
CA ALA A 204 -6.23 43.61 14.84
C ALA A 204 -6.76 43.94 16.24
N HIS A 205 -5.83 44.16 17.19
CA HIS A 205 -6.11 44.66 18.53
C HIS A 205 -6.35 46.18 18.50
#